data_AF-W0RKN1-F1
#
_entry.id   AF-W0RKN1-F1
#
_cell.length_a   1.000
_cell.length_b   1.000
_cell.length_c   1.000
_cell.angle_alpha   90.00
_cell.angle_beta   90.00
_cell.angle_gamma   90.00
#
_symmetry.space_group_name_H-M   'P 1'
#
loop_
_entity.id
_entity.type
_entity.pdbx_description
1 polymer ?
#
loop_
_entity_poly.entity_id
_entity_poly.type
_entity_poly.pdbx_seq_one_letter_code
_entity_poly.pdbx_strand_id
1 'polypeptide(L)'
;MTAPVLRPSATPPRLESRVDVETPEQVVLSYTVAGVGSRAAAAIVDALICVGAFVVVGIVWNALGAPGHGRLGAAERWLFAIVVFAQFALLWGYYVLFEVLHDGQTPGKRLLGLRVVQDGGQALSLGGAAARNLVRIVDMQPAFTYLVGIVSAAMSPRGRRLGDVVAGTIVVREQAVSAPFAADVVPGAPNDAERALPPAALLSDEEFALLERYMARRQAIDPARRQAIALQLARRLKPRVPTEVDAGLGATDYAWLAALHDRERRARAGVAVLRAAGTARGSSPTALPHALVARGAGRWREFAALFAAVQRRRGGLRALGEDEVSDFVARYREVATDLARLQTAARGRDHDAVFYLARLVAAGHNLVYRREESTARTAIDFVLRQVPAEVRRSWRPIAIAALLLFAPAVASFTAVVRDPTLVTELVPPSLLERAESGQRRGPRGGYLPEDEAGARGPVLASVIMSNNVQITFGAFALGITAGIGTCFLLVMNGVAALGAPLGLYASKGILGQILGFVLPHGVLELSAICIAGGAGLLLASAILLPGARTRRDALVDESARAVRLICASTLMLVVAGLLEGNVSPLVWPLAAKGAVSAATAVMLAGWLWPRRAA
;
A
#
# COMPACT_ATOMS: atom_id res chain seq x y z
N MET A 1 -19.44 -21.91 6.50
CA MET A 1 -17.96 -21.77 6.44
C MET A 1 -17.56 -20.65 7.39
N THR A 2 -17.04 -21.02 8.56
CA THR A 2 -16.67 -20.11 9.65
C THR A 2 -15.37 -19.38 9.34
N ALA A 3 -15.36 -18.06 9.48
CA ALA A 3 -14.16 -17.24 9.34
C ALA A 3 -13.08 -17.68 10.37
N PRO A 4 -11.78 -17.63 10.03
CA PRO A 4 -10.72 -17.94 10.99
C PRO A 4 -10.77 -16.98 12.18
N VAL A 5 -10.77 -17.53 13.39
CA VAL A 5 -10.88 -16.79 14.66
C VAL A 5 -9.49 -16.55 15.22
N LEU A 6 -9.06 -15.28 15.27
CA LEU A 6 -7.73 -14.88 15.75
C LEU A 6 -7.69 -14.84 17.28
N ARG A 7 -6.73 -15.54 17.91
CA ARG A 7 -6.46 -15.43 19.36
C ARG A 7 -5.15 -14.67 19.62
N PRO A 8 -5.09 -13.74 20.58
CA PRO A 8 -3.83 -13.13 20.98
C PRO A 8 -2.96 -14.13 21.76
N SER A 9 -1.69 -14.26 21.36
CA SER A 9 -0.71 -15.11 22.04
C SER A 9 -0.30 -14.53 23.40
N ALA A 10 -0.47 -15.30 24.49
CA ALA A 10 0.05 -14.96 25.81
C ALA A 10 1.56 -15.28 25.89
N THR A 11 2.44 -14.33 25.63
CA THR A 11 3.91 -14.48 25.80
C THR A 11 4.53 -13.11 26.13
N PRO A 12 5.52 -13.01 27.04
CA PRO A 12 6.04 -11.74 27.57
C PRO A 12 6.59 -10.78 26.48
N PRO A 13 6.68 -9.46 26.78
CA PRO A 13 6.92 -8.43 25.78
C PRO A 13 8.31 -8.56 25.17
N ARG A 14 8.38 -9.15 23.98
CA ARG A 14 9.50 -8.94 23.05
C ARG A 14 9.19 -7.65 22.29
N LEU A 15 10.21 -6.83 22.01
CA LEU A 15 10.11 -5.58 21.24
C LEU A 15 9.56 -5.75 19.80
N GLU A 16 9.33 -6.99 19.37
CA GLU A 16 8.74 -7.37 18.09
C GLU A 16 7.26 -7.73 18.28
N SER A 17 6.36 -6.91 17.73
CA SER A 17 4.95 -7.29 17.61
C SER A 17 4.78 -8.30 16.47
N ARG A 18 4.20 -9.46 16.79
CA ARG A 18 3.90 -10.53 15.83
C ARG A 18 2.40 -10.63 15.61
N VAL A 19 1.98 -10.91 14.37
CA VAL A 19 0.59 -11.24 14.02
C VAL A 19 0.56 -12.67 13.54
N ASP A 20 -0.22 -13.49 14.23
CA ASP A 20 -0.43 -14.90 13.93
C ASP A 20 -1.63 -15.04 13.00
N VAL A 21 -1.42 -15.66 11.84
CA VAL A 21 -2.47 -16.01 10.88
C VAL A 21 -2.62 -17.53 10.90
N GLU A 22 -3.78 -18.02 11.37
CA GLU A 22 -4.14 -19.42 11.25
C GLU A 22 -4.62 -19.72 9.83
N THR A 23 -3.88 -20.58 9.14
CA THR A 23 -4.26 -21.12 7.83
C THR A 23 -5.33 -22.22 8.00
N PRO A 24 -6.11 -22.55 6.95
CA PRO A 24 -7.06 -23.67 6.97
C PRO A 24 -6.41 -25.02 7.32
N GLU A 25 -5.10 -25.15 7.09
CA GLU A 25 -4.28 -26.30 7.46
C GLU A 25 -3.86 -26.31 8.94
N GLN A 26 -4.42 -25.43 9.78
CA GLN A 26 -4.09 -25.25 11.20
C GLN A 26 -2.62 -24.89 11.48
N VAL A 27 -1.92 -24.37 10.47
CA VAL A 27 -0.57 -23.81 10.65
C VAL A 27 -0.71 -22.34 10.99
N VAL A 28 -0.09 -21.93 12.11
CA VAL A 28 0.06 -20.53 12.50
C VAL A 28 1.28 -19.94 11.80
N LEU A 29 1.04 -18.97 10.91
CA LEU A 29 2.09 -18.15 10.30
C LEU A 29 2.24 -16.87 11.12
N SER A 30 3.34 -16.73 11.85
CA SER A 30 3.66 -15.52 12.62
C SER A 30 4.43 -14.51 11.75
N TYR A 31 3.81 -13.38 11.45
CA TYR A 31 4.44 -12.27 10.74
C TYR A 31 4.97 -11.22 11.72
N THR A 32 6.20 -10.76 11.54
CA THR A 32 6.71 -9.58 12.27
C THR A 32 6.13 -8.31 11.66
N VAL A 33 5.37 -7.56 12.46
CA VAL A 33 4.75 -6.31 12.00
C VAL A 33 5.85 -5.25 11.86
N ALA A 34 5.82 -4.50 10.76
CA ALA A 34 6.75 -3.41 10.54
C ALA A 34 6.48 -2.27 11.54
N GLY A 35 7.49 -1.94 12.36
CA GLY A 35 7.41 -0.81 13.27
C GLY A 35 7.29 0.53 12.54
N VAL A 36 6.72 1.54 13.21
CA VAL A 36 6.47 2.88 12.65
C VAL A 36 7.73 3.50 12.03
N GLY A 37 8.90 3.34 12.66
CA GLY A 37 10.17 3.84 12.15
C GLY A 37 10.59 3.22 10.81
N SER A 38 10.47 1.90 10.65
CA SER A 38 10.79 1.22 9.37
C SER A 38 9.84 1.62 8.25
N ARG A 39 8.57 1.89 8.58
CA ARG A 39 7.57 2.40 7.63
C ARG A 39 7.88 3.83 7.22
N ALA A 40 8.26 4.68 8.17
CA ALA A 40 8.65 6.07 7.91
C ALA A 40 9.90 6.12 7.02
N ALA A 41 10.92 5.31 7.30
CA ALA A 41 12.11 5.21 6.48
C ALA A 41 11.77 4.76 5.04
N ALA A 42 10.88 3.77 4.85
CA ALA A 42 10.43 3.36 3.52
C ALA A 42 9.74 4.49 2.78
N ALA A 43 8.87 5.23 3.49
CA ALA A 43 8.16 6.38 2.93
C ALA A 43 9.10 7.53 2.54
N ILE A 44 10.17 7.77 3.30
CA ILE A 44 11.21 8.76 2.96
C ILE A 44 11.92 8.35 1.67
N VAL A 45 12.32 7.08 1.55
CA VAL A 45 12.97 6.59 0.31
C VAL A 45 12.04 6.74 -0.89
N ASP A 46 10.78 6.32 -0.77
CA ASP A 46 9.79 6.51 -1.84
C ASP A 46 9.55 7.98 -2.18
N ALA A 47 9.52 8.86 -1.17
CA ALA A 47 9.38 10.30 -1.36
C ALA A 47 10.58 10.89 -2.10
N LEU A 48 11.81 10.50 -1.75
CA LEU A 48 13.02 10.92 -2.46
C LEU A 48 13.03 10.44 -3.91
N ILE A 49 12.57 9.21 -4.18
CA ILE A 49 12.41 8.70 -5.55
C ILE A 49 11.39 9.54 -6.33
N CYS A 50 10.24 9.84 -5.73
CA CYS A 50 9.22 10.68 -6.37
C CYS A 50 9.73 12.10 -6.61
N VAL A 51 10.41 12.72 -5.64
CA VAL A 51 11.00 14.06 -5.79
C VAL A 51 12.09 14.06 -6.85
N GLY A 52 12.98 13.07 -6.85
CA GLY A 52 14.01 12.92 -7.88
C GLY A 52 13.42 12.78 -9.28
N ALA A 53 12.43 11.91 -9.45
CA ALA A 53 11.72 11.76 -10.72
C ALA A 53 11.01 13.04 -11.15
N PHE A 54 10.40 13.78 -10.21
CA PHE A 54 9.77 15.07 -10.47
C PHE A 54 10.80 16.12 -10.94
N VAL A 55 11.96 16.19 -10.28
CA VAL A 55 13.06 17.08 -10.66
C VAL A 55 13.61 16.71 -12.04
N VAL A 56 13.82 15.42 -12.32
CA VAL A 56 14.28 14.96 -13.64
C VAL A 56 13.29 15.33 -14.73
N VAL A 57 11.99 15.11 -14.51
CA VAL A 57 10.93 15.53 -15.44
C VAL A 57 10.98 17.04 -15.65
N GLY A 58 11.18 17.83 -14.59
CA GLY A 58 11.37 19.28 -14.66
C GLY A 58 12.62 19.72 -15.43
N ILE A 59 13.75 19.03 -15.25
CA ILE A 59 15.00 19.30 -15.98
C ILE A 59 14.84 18.96 -17.45
N VAL A 60 14.27 17.79 -17.77
CA VAL A 60 13.99 17.37 -19.14
C VAL A 60 13.05 18.36 -19.81
N TRP A 61 12.01 18.82 -19.11
CA TRP A 61 11.12 19.88 -19.59
C TRP A 61 11.88 21.17 -19.92
N ASN A 62 12.78 21.63 -19.06
CA ASN A 62 13.60 22.82 -19.31
C ASN A 62 14.61 22.61 -20.45
N ALA A 63 15.22 21.42 -20.55
CA ALA A 63 16.25 21.08 -21.53
C ALA A 63 15.69 20.86 -22.95
N LEU A 64 14.45 20.38 -23.07
CA LEU A 64 13.75 20.24 -24.35
C LEU A 64 13.27 21.58 -24.94
N GLY A 65 13.67 22.69 -24.32
CA GLY A 65 13.26 24.04 -24.69
C GLY A 65 11.99 24.40 -23.96
N ALA A 66 12.12 24.98 -22.76
CA ALA A 66 11.04 25.76 -22.20
C ALA A 66 10.57 26.77 -23.26
N PRO A 67 9.26 26.87 -23.57
CA PRO A 67 8.75 27.80 -24.58
C PRO A 67 9.38 29.18 -24.40
N GLY A 68 10.27 29.55 -25.32
CA GLY A 68 10.75 30.91 -25.42
C GLY A 68 9.61 31.76 -25.98
N HIS A 69 8.75 32.30 -25.12
CA HIS A 69 7.76 33.37 -25.36
C HIS A 69 6.99 33.39 -26.70
N GLY A 70 6.94 32.26 -27.43
CA GLY A 70 6.42 32.14 -28.79
C GLY A 70 5.40 31.01 -28.89
N ARG A 71 4.67 30.98 -30.02
CA ARG A 71 3.62 29.98 -30.30
C ARG A 71 4.22 28.58 -30.28
N LEU A 72 3.83 27.78 -29.28
CA LEU A 72 4.19 26.38 -29.17
C LEU A 72 3.66 25.57 -30.37
N GLY A 73 4.50 24.75 -30.97
CA GLY A 73 4.12 23.76 -31.98
C GLY A 73 3.15 22.71 -31.42
N ALA A 74 2.47 21.97 -32.31
CA ALA A 74 1.57 20.89 -31.89
C ALA A 74 2.29 19.81 -31.06
N ALA A 75 3.54 19.49 -31.40
CA ALA A 75 4.35 18.50 -30.70
C ALA A 75 4.68 18.92 -29.26
N GLU A 76 4.99 20.20 -29.03
CA GLU A 76 5.34 20.71 -27.70
C GLU A 76 4.13 20.73 -26.75
N ARG A 77 2.93 20.95 -27.29
CA ARG A 77 1.67 20.84 -26.53
C ARG A 77 1.39 19.41 -26.08
N TRP A 78 1.61 18.43 -26.96
CA TRP A 78 1.50 17.00 -26.59
C TRP A 78 2.56 16.61 -25.57
N LEU A 79 3.79 17.07 -25.73
CA LEU A 79 4.88 16.85 -24.78
C LEU A 79 4.54 17.42 -23.39
N PHE A 80 4.00 18.63 -23.34
CA PHE A 80 3.52 19.24 -22.09
C PHE A 80 2.42 18.41 -21.43
N ALA A 81 1.40 18.00 -22.19
CA ALA A 81 0.32 17.17 -21.67
C ALA A 81 0.85 15.83 -21.11
N ILE A 82 1.82 15.21 -21.79
CA ILE A 82 2.50 13.99 -21.34
C ILE A 82 3.25 14.26 -20.03
N VAL A 83 3.99 15.36 -19.92
CA VAL A 83 4.74 15.73 -18.72
C VAL A 83 3.81 15.97 -17.52
N VAL A 84 2.74 16.73 -17.70
CA VAL A 84 1.72 16.98 -16.66
C VAL A 84 1.05 15.67 -16.25
N PHE A 85 0.68 14.83 -17.21
CA PHE A 85 0.11 13.52 -16.92
C PHE A 85 1.10 12.61 -16.17
N ALA A 86 2.37 12.58 -16.59
CA ALA A 86 3.42 11.81 -15.92
C ALA A 86 3.62 12.28 -14.47
N GLN A 87 3.57 13.60 -14.24
CA GLN A 87 3.68 14.20 -12.91
C GLN A 87 2.49 13.83 -12.03
N PHE A 88 1.27 13.87 -12.57
CA PHE A 88 0.07 13.37 -11.90
C PHE A 88 0.19 11.87 -11.58
N ALA A 89 0.57 11.05 -12.56
CA ALA A 89 0.73 9.62 -12.38
C ALA A 89 1.83 9.28 -11.36
N LEU A 90 2.89 10.08 -11.28
CA LEU A 90 3.94 9.94 -10.28
C LEU A 90 3.44 10.27 -8.87
N LEU A 91 2.67 11.35 -8.71
CA LEU A 91 2.14 11.74 -7.40
C LEU A 91 1.08 10.76 -6.87
N TRP A 92 0.21 10.29 -7.77
CA TRP A 92 -1.03 9.59 -7.43
C TRP A 92 -0.99 8.09 -7.73
N GLY A 93 -0.34 7.72 -8.84
CA GLY A 93 -0.27 6.35 -9.33
C GLY A 93 0.93 5.56 -8.81
N TYR A 94 2.05 6.20 -8.43
CA TYR A 94 3.30 5.52 -8.04
C TYR A 94 3.08 4.40 -7.01
N TYR A 95 2.45 4.71 -5.89
CA TYR A 95 2.26 3.72 -4.82
C TYR A 95 1.32 2.59 -5.24
N VAL A 96 0.23 2.90 -5.93
CA VAL A 96 -0.72 1.88 -6.42
C VAL A 96 -0.04 0.98 -7.45
N LEU A 97 0.68 1.58 -8.40
CA LEU A 97 1.36 0.90 -9.49
C LEU A 97 2.39 -0.09 -8.93
N PHE A 98 3.34 0.38 -8.11
CA PHE A 98 4.38 -0.49 -7.60
C PHE A 98 3.85 -1.53 -6.62
N GLU A 99 2.92 -1.17 -5.72
CA GLU A 99 2.33 -2.15 -4.81
C GLU A 99 1.53 -3.23 -5.54
N VAL A 100 0.98 -2.96 -6.73
CA VAL A 100 0.30 -3.99 -7.53
C VAL A 100 1.29 -4.79 -8.38
N LEU A 101 2.28 -4.13 -8.98
CA LEU A 101 3.30 -4.78 -9.81
C LEU A 101 4.28 -5.65 -9.01
N HIS A 102 4.50 -5.34 -7.74
CA HIS A 102 5.47 -6.02 -6.87
C HIS A 102 4.83 -6.62 -5.61
N ASP A 103 3.60 -7.13 -5.75
CA ASP A 103 2.92 -7.93 -4.71
C ASP A 103 2.95 -7.29 -3.29
N GLY A 104 2.59 -6.01 -3.24
CA GLY A 104 2.52 -5.21 -2.02
C GLY A 104 3.79 -4.45 -1.67
N GLN A 105 4.74 -4.27 -2.60
CA GLN A 105 5.99 -3.55 -2.35
C GLN A 105 6.14 -2.29 -3.23
N THR A 106 6.50 -1.18 -2.60
CA THR A 106 7.10 -0.04 -3.30
C THR A 106 8.62 -0.19 -3.34
N PRO A 107 9.34 0.52 -4.22
CA PRO A 107 10.80 0.54 -4.22
C PRO A 107 11.44 0.79 -2.84
N GLY A 108 10.93 1.78 -2.08
CA GLY A 108 11.41 2.07 -0.73
C GLY A 108 11.10 0.96 0.28
N LYS A 109 9.89 0.37 0.21
CA LYS A 109 9.55 -0.80 1.05
C LYS A 109 10.41 -2.00 0.73
N ARG A 110 10.67 -2.26 -0.55
CA ARG A 110 11.51 -3.36 -1.02
C ARG A 110 12.95 -3.21 -0.54
N LEU A 111 13.51 -1.99 -0.58
CA LEU A 111 14.84 -1.70 -0.06
C LEU A 111 14.96 -2.03 1.44
N LEU A 112 13.90 -1.80 2.22
CA LEU A 112 13.86 -2.07 3.66
C LEU A 112 13.29 -3.44 4.03
N GLY A 113 13.04 -4.31 3.03
CA GLY A 113 12.47 -5.65 3.25
C GLY A 113 11.08 -5.61 3.87
N LEU A 114 10.20 -4.72 3.39
CA LEU A 114 8.82 -4.58 3.86
C LEU A 114 7.86 -4.99 2.75
N ARG A 115 6.74 -5.60 3.14
CA ARG A 115 5.66 -5.98 2.22
C ARG A 115 4.30 -5.69 2.85
N VAL A 116 3.35 -5.25 2.05
CA VAL A 116 1.97 -5.13 2.50
C VAL A 116 1.16 -6.35 2.09
N VAL A 117 0.50 -6.98 3.05
CA VAL A 117 -0.35 -8.15 2.87
C VAL A 117 -1.76 -7.86 3.40
N GLN A 118 -2.76 -8.60 2.94
CA GLN A 118 -4.10 -8.54 3.53
C GLN A 118 -4.07 -9.13 4.95
N ASP A 119 -5.08 -8.82 5.77
CA ASP A 119 -5.20 -9.31 7.15
C ASP A 119 -5.10 -10.85 7.26
N GLY A 120 -5.45 -11.58 6.20
CA GLY A 120 -5.30 -13.04 6.10
C GLY A 120 -3.98 -13.53 5.50
N GLY A 121 -2.96 -12.67 5.37
CA GLY A 121 -1.65 -13.01 4.79
C GLY A 121 -1.59 -13.05 3.26
N GLN A 122 -2.73 -12.92 2.58
CA GLN A 122 -2.85 -12.97 1.12
C GLN A 122 -2.20 -11.76 0.42
N ALA A 123 -1.91 -11.96 -0.87
CA ALA A 123 -1.47 -10.93 -1.80
C ALA A 123 -2.42 -9.73 -1.82
N LEU A 124 -1.83 -8.55 -2.05
CA LEU A 124 -2.58 -7.31 -2.14
C LEU A 124 -3.43 -7.26 -3.42
N SER A 125 -4.72 -6.94 -3.29
CA SER A 125 -5.57 -6.67 -4.45
C SER A 125 -5.38 -5.24 -4.97
N LEU A 126 -5.63 -5.00 -6.27
CA LEU A 126 -5.67 -3.65 -6.84
C LEU A 126 -6.64 -2.73 -6.07
N GLY A 127 -7.82 -3.25 -5.71
CA GLY A 127 -8.80 -2.49 -4.91
C GLY A 127 -8.28 -2.13 -3.53
N GLY A 128 -7.60 -3.05 -2.84
CA GLY A 128 -6.96 -2.79 -1.56
C GLY A 128 -5.79 -1.81 -1.65
N ALA A 129 -5.00 -1.90 -2.73
CA ALA A 129 -3.90 -0.97 -3.02
C ALA A 129 -4.42 0.44 -3.33
N ALA A 130 -5.47 0.55 -4.14
CA ALA A 130 -6.11 1.82 -4.47
C ALA A 130 -6.76 2.44 -3.22
N ALA A 131 -7.57 1.66 -2.48
CA ALA A 131 -8.25 2.14 -1.28
C ALA A 131 -7.27 2.71 -0.24
N ARG A 132 -6.18 2.00 0.06
CA ARG A 132 -5.19 2.53 1.01
C ARG A 132 -4.46 3.76 0.50
N ASN A 133 -4.21 3.86 -0.81
CA ASN A 133 -3.46 4.98 -1.39
C ASN A 133 -4.33 6.22 -1.60
N LEU A 134 -5.65 6.05 -1.71
CA LEU A 134 -6.62 7.14 -1.59
C LEU A 134 -6.64 7.68 -0.15
N VAL A 135 -6.68 6.80 0.85
CA VAL A 135 -6.63 7.21 2.27
C VAL A 135 -5.25 7.75 2.66
N ARG A 136 -4.19 7.47 1.90
CA ARG A 136 -2.86 8.07 2.08
C ARG A 136 -2.92 9.60 2.10
N ILE A 137 -3.86 10.21 1.38
CA ILE A 137 -4.07 11.66 1.37
C ILE A 137 -4.42 12.17 2.76
N VAL A 138 -5.26 11.42 3.50
CA VAL A 138 -5.61 11.70 4.89
C VAL A 138 -4.42 11.43 5.79
N ASP A 139 -3.73 10.30 5.58
CA ASP A 139 -2.53 9.95 6.35
C ASP A 139 -1.46 11.04 6.24
N MET A 140 -1.33 11.68 5.06
CA MET A 140 -0.38 12.74 4.73
C MET A 140 -0.68 14.09 5.41
N GLN A 141 -1.85 14.28 6.01
CA GLN A 141 -2.19 15.55 6.64
C GLN A 141 -1.51 15.75 8.02
N PRO A 142 -1.31 17.02 8.45
CA PRO A 142 -1.43 18.24 7.65
C PRO A 142 -0.22 18.47 6.74
N ALA A 143 -0.40 19.19 5.63
CA ALA A 143 0.69 19.68 4.77
C ALA A 143 1.72 18.63 4.32
N PHE A 144 1.26 17.42 3.96
CA PHE A 144 2.09 16.30 3.51
C PHE A 144 3.09 15.73 4.55
N THR A 145 2.97 16.10 5.82
CA THR A 145 3.87 15.66 6.91
C THR A 145 3.68 14.20 7.36
N TYR A 146 2.63 13.51 6.89
CA TYR A 146 2.26 12.16 7.33
C TYR A 146 1.90 12.01 8.82
N LEU A 147 1.66 13.12 9.52
CA LEU A 147 1.44 13.12 10.97
C LEU A 147 0.26 12.21 11.36
N VAL A 148 -0.88 12.31 10.67
CA VAL A 148 -2.06 11.47 10.91
C VAL A 148 -1.74 9.98 10.72
N GLY A 149 -0.99 9.64 9.66
CA GLY A 149 -0.55 8.27 9.39
C GLY A 149 0.39 7.71 10.47
N ILE A 150 1.30 8.53 10.98
CA ILE A 150 2.25 8.15 12.04
C ILE A 150 1.51 7.91 13.36
N VAL A 151 0.66 8.86 13.76
CA VAL A 151 -0.12 8.78 15.00
C VAL A 151 -1.06 7.58 14.97
N SER A 152 -1.81 7.37 13.89
CA SER A 152 -2.72 6.23 13.75
C SER A 152 -1.99 4.88 13.81
N ALA A 153 -0.83 4.77 13.16
CA ALA A 153 0.00 3.57 13.23
C ALA A 153 0.56 3.32 14.64
N ALA A 154 1.00 4.36 15.35
CA ALA A 154 1.53 4.25 16.71
C ALA A 154 0.45 3.87 17.73
N MET A 155 -0.78 4.38 17.57
CA MET A 155 -1.91 4.07 18.45
C MET A 155 -2.56 2.71 18.15
N SER A 156 -2.29 2.13 16.98
CA SER A 156 -2.83 0.82 16.61
C SER A 156 -1.99 -0.31 17.25
N PRO A 157 -2.61 -1.24 18.00
CA PRO A 157 -1.92 -2.43 18.53
C PRO A 157 -1.24 -3.30 17.45
N ARG A 158 -1.75 -3.22 16.21
CA ARG A 158 -1.23 -3.94 15.03
C ARG A 158 -0.39 -3.05 14.10
N GLY A 159 0.00 -1.86 14.54
CA GLY A 159 0.83 -0.94 13.76
C GLY A 159 0.21 -0.43 12.45
N ARG A 160 -1.13 -0.42 12.30
CA ARG A 160 -1.85 -0.07 11.06
C ARG A 160 -2.17 1.43 11.02
N ARG A 161 -1.82 2.11 9.92
CA ARG A 161 -2.31 3.48 9.65
C ARG A 161 -3.76 3.45 9.14
N LEU A 162 -4.43 4.60 9.04
CA LEU A 162 -5.83 4.66 8.60
C LEU A 162 -6.05 3.96 7.25
N GLY A 163 -5.15 4.18 6.27
CA GLY A 163 -5.26 3.50 4.97
C GLY A 163 -5.15 1.98 5.05
N ASP A 164 -4.39 1.45 5.99
CA ASP A 164 -4.26 0.01 6.18
C ASP A 164 -5.49 -0.57 6.88
N VAL A 165 -6.11 0.18 7.80
CA VAL A 165 -7.36 -0.20 8.46
C VAL A 165 -8.49 -0.27 7.44
N VAL A 166 -8.66 0.75 6.61
CA VAL A 166 -9.70 0.80 5.57
C VAL A 166 -9.52 -0.32 4.55
N ALA A 167 -8.28 -0.60 4.16
CA ALA A 167 -7.99 -1.66 3.19
C ALA A 167 -7.91 -3.07 3.80
N GLY A 168 -8.08 -3.23 5.11
CA GLY A 168 -7.96 -4.54 5.79
C GLY A 168 -6.59 -5.18 5.60
N THR A 169 -5.52 -4.39 5.74
CA THR A 169 -4.16 -4.81 5.41
C THR A 169 -3.18 -4.54 6.55
N ILE A 170 -2.04 -5.23 6.51
CA ILE A 170 -0.93 -5.07 7.45
C ILE A 170 0.39 -4.98 6.68
N VAL A 171 1.33 -4.21 7.23
CA VAL A 171 2.71 -4.15 6.72
C VAL A 171 3.56 -5.08 7.56
N VAL A 172 4.16 -6.05 6.89
CA VAL A 172 5.01 -7.07 7.51
C VAL A 172 6.44 -6.87 7.04
N ARG A 173 7.39 -7.20 7.91
CA ARG A 173 8.79 -7.30 7.51
C ARG A 173 8.97 -8.62 6.78
N GLU A 174 9.29 -8.53 5.50
CA GLU A 174 9.79 -9.67 4.76
C GLU A 174 11.22 -9.92 5.21
N GLN A 175 11.45 -11.03 5.92
CA GLN A 175 12.82 -11.49 6.12
C GLN A 175 13.35 -11.90 4.75
N ALA A 176 14.12 -11.00 4.14
CA ALA A 176 14.81 -11.23 2.89
C ALA A 176 15.73 -12.44 3.07
N VAL A 177 15.30 -13.58 2.53
CA VAL A 177 16.22 -14.63 2.15
C VAL A 177 16.34 -14.51 0.66
N SER A 178 17.32 -13.73 0.23
CA SER A 178 17.75 -13.61 -1.16
C SER A 178 18.55 -14.83 -1.64
N ALA A 179 18.58 -15.93 -0.88
CA ALA A 179 18.95 -17.18 -1.51
C ALA A 179 17.73 -17.67 -2.31
N PRO A 180 17.92 -18.19 -3.53
CA PRO A 180 17.03 -19.24 -4.03
C PRO A 180 16.74 -20.22 -2.89
N PHE A 181 15.70 -21.04 -3.01
CA PHE A 181 15.68 -22.30 -2.26
C PHE A 181 16.88 -23.15 -2.75
N ALA A 182 18.09 -22.73 -2.39
CA ALA A 182 19.35 -23.35 -2.71
C ALA A 182 19.33 -24.66 -1.94
N ALA A 183 19.64 -25.74 -2.64
CA ALA A 183 19.73 -27.08 -2.06
C ALA A 183 20.59 -27.10 -0.79
N ASP A 184 21.48 -26.12 -0.63
CA ASP A 184 22.46 -25.94 0.45
C ASP A 184 21.85 -25.47 1.79
N VAL A 185 20.65 -24.88 1.78
CA VAL A 185 19.95 -24.40 3.01
C VAL A 185 19.01 -25.47 3.59
N VAL A 186 18.67 -26.48 2.78
CA VAL A 186 18.00 -27.67 3.29
C VAL A 186 19.04 -28.45 4.08
N PRO A 187 18.78 -28.82 5.35
CA PRO A 187 19.67 -29.70 6.10
C PRO A 187 20.04 -30.89 5.22
N GLY A 188 21.34 -31.02 4.91
CA GLY A 188 21.86 -31.90 3.87
C GLY A 188 21.14 -33.24 3.89
N ALA A 189 20.49 -33.56 2.77
CA ALA A 189 19.93 -34.88 2.60
C ALA A 189 21.08 -35.89 2.55
N PRO A 190 20.83 -37.11 3.05
CA PRO A 190 21.88 -38.08 3.15
C PRO A 190 22.48 -38.44 1.77
N ASN A 191 23.76 -38.14 1.54
CA ASN A 191 24.59 -38.68 0.45
C ASN A 191 24.68 -40.21 0.58
N ASP A 192 25.13 -40.93 -0.44
CA ASP A 192 25.24 -42.40 -0.38
C ASP A 192 26.15 -42.93 0.76
N ALA A 193 27.04 -42.09 1.30
CA ALA A 193 27.82 -42.35 2.52
C ALA A 193 26.97 -42.39 3.81
N GLU A 194 25.77 -41.81 3.80
CA GLU A 194 24.83 -41.68 4.93
C GLU A 194 23.79 -42.83 4.99
N ARG A 195 23.88 -43.81 4.09
CA ARG A 195 23.26 -45.14 4.29
C ARG A 195 24.07 -46.05 5.23
N ALA A 196 25.29 -45.65 5.60
CA ALA A 196 26.05 -46.33 6.64
C ALA A 196 25.32 -46.20 8.00
N LEU A 197 25.45 -47.22 8.86
CA LEU A 197 24.81 -47.24 10.18
C LEU A 197 25.09 -45.91 10.91
N PRO A 198 24.05 -45.18 11.37
CA PRO A 198 24.25 -43.87 11.96
C PRO A 198 25.17 -43.98 13.18
N PRO A 199 26.16 -43.08 13.33
CA PRO A 199 27.07 -43.12 14.46
C PRO A 199 26.31 -42.98 15.78
N ALA A 200 26.83 -43.56 16.86
CA ALA A 200 26.28 -43.30 18.19
C ALA A 200 26.46 -41.83 18.59
N ALA A 201 25.46 -41.28 19.29
CA ALA A 201 25.53 -39.95 19.89
C ALA A 201 26.62 -39.93 20.96
N LEU A 202 27.56 -38.98 20.87
CA LEU A 202 28.68 -38.82 21.80
C LEU A 202 28.36 -37.81 22.92
N LEU A 203 27.58 -36.78 22.61
CA LEU A 203 27.25 -35.72 23.56
C LEU A 203 25.96 -36.02 24.33
N SER A 204 25.82 -35.44 25.52
CA SER A 204 24.52 -35.38 26.21
C SER A 204 23.56 -34.44 25.47
N ASP A 205 22.26 -34.52 25.77
CA ASP A 205 21.26 -33.62 25.18
C ASP A 205 21.49 -32.15 25.53
N GLU A 206 21.98 -31.86 26.73
CA GLU A 206 22.30 -30.48 27.15
C GLU A 206 23.53 -29.94 26.44
N GLU A 207 24.56 -30.77 26.27
CA GLU A 207 25.80 -30.42 25.58
C GLU A 207 25.55 -30.19 24.10
N PHE A 208 24.76 -31.06 23.48
CA PHE A 208 24.37 -30.89 22.09
C PHE A 208 23.47 -29.67 21.90
N ALA A 209 22.52 -29.40 22.80
CA ALA A 209 21.69 -28.19 22.74
C ALA A 209 22.51 -26.90 22.90
N LEU A 210 23.59 -26.92 23.70
CA LEU A 210 24.52 -25.81 23.83
C LEU A 210 25.30 -25.58 22.52
N LEU A 211 25.82 -26.66 21.93
CA LEU A 211 26.50 -26.63 20.64
C LEU A 211 25.57 -26.12 19.53
N GLU A 212 24.33 -26.61 19.48
CA GLU A 212 23.29 -26.19 18.52
C GLU A 212 22.99 -24.69 18.65
N ARG A 213 22.82 -24.17 19.87
CA ARG A 213 22.61 -22.72 20.09
C ARG A 213 23.79 -21.87 19.63
N TYR A 214 25.02 -22.31 19.91
CA TYR A 214 26.22 -21.62 19.46
C TYR A 214 26.27 -21.59 17.93
N MET A 215 26.07 -22.74 17.29
CA MET A 215 26.09 -22.86 15.84
C MET A 215 25.00 -21.98 15.20
N ALA A 216 23.77 -21.98 15.73
CA ALA A 216 22.68 -21.15 15.21
C ALA A 216 23.00 -19.63 15.30
N ARG A 217 23.64 -19.18 16.37
CA ARG A 217 23.92 -17.75 16.60
C ARG A 217 25.28 -17.26 16.09
N ARG A 218 26.14 -18.15 15.62
CA ARG A 218 27.55 -17.84 15.30
C ARG A 218 27.76 -16.67 14.34
N GLN A 219 26.82 -16.43 13.42
CA GLN A 219 26.93 -15.34 12.44
C GLN A 219 26.54 -13.97 13.02
N ALA A 220 25.80 -13.94 14.13
CA ALA A 220 25.39 -12.71 14.82
C ALA A 220 26.37 -12.27 15.92
N ILE A 221 27.40 -13.09 16.21
CA ILE A 221 28.42 -12.80 17.24
C ILE A 221 29.63 -12.14 16.58
N ASP A 222 30.12 -11.08 17.21
CA ASP A 222 31.37 -10.40 16.81
C ASP A 222 32.52 -11.40 16.55
N PRO A 223 33.33 -11.25 15.49
CA PRO A 223 34.33 -12.23 15.09
C PRO A 223 35.31 -12.64 16.21
N ALA A 224 35.77 -11.68 17.03
CA ALA A 224 36.70 -11.96 18.11
C ALA A 224 36.04 -12.77 19.24
N ARG A 225 34.81 -12.40 19.61
CA ARG A 225 34.02 -13.15 20.62
C ARG A 225 33.62 -14.53 20.11
N ARG A 226 33.29 -14.66 18.82
CA ARG A 226 32.93 -15.93 18.20
C ARG A 226 34.05 -16.96 18.34
N GLN A 227 35.30 -16.53 18.12
CA GLN A 227 36.47 -17.38 18.25
C GLN A 227 36.79 -17.74 19.71
N ALA A 228 36.65 -16.78 20.63
CA ALA A 228 36.80 -17.04 22.07
C ALA A 228 35.79 -18.08 22.59
N ILE A 229 34.51 -17.97 22.19
CA ILE A 229 33.47 -18.92 22.57
C ILE A 229 33.71 -20.29 21.89
N ALA A 230 34.19 -20.32 20.64
CA ALA A 230 34.57 -21.56 19.97
C ALA A 230 35.65 -22.31 20.75
N LEU A 231 36.71 -21.61 21.17
CA LEU A 231 37.79 -22.18 21.98
C LEU A 231 37.29 -22.74 23.31
N GLN A 232 36.40 -22.02 24.01
CA GLN A 232 35.82 -22.48 25.28
C GLN A 232 34.95 -23.74 25.08
N LEU A 233 34.13 -23.77 24.04
CA LEU A 233 33.30 -24.93 23.69
C LEU A 233 34.16 -26.13 23.28
N ALA A 234 35.15 -25.93 22.41
CA ALA A 234 36.04 -27.00 21.96
C ALA A 234 36.81 -27.62 23.15
N ARG A 235 37.36 -26.80 24.06
CA ARG A 235 38.02 -27.30 25.28
C ARG A 235 37.09 -28.11 26.17
N ARG A 236 35.81 -27.73 26.25
CA ARG A 236 34.82 -28.45 27.06
C ARG A 236 34.36 -29.76 26.42
N LEU A 237 34.27 -29.80 25.09
CA LEU A 237 33.69 -30.92 24.35
C LEU A 237 34.73 -31.94 23.85
N LYS A 238 35.98 -31.53 23.58
CA LYS A 238 37.07 -32.44 23.14
C LYS A 238 37.24 -33.68 24.03
N PRO A 239 37.20 -33.59 25.38
CA PRO A 239 37.33 -34.78 26.24
C PRO A 239 36.20 -35.81 26.09
N ARG A 240 35.07 -35.44 25.45
CA ARG A 240 33.93 -36.32 25.20
C ARG A 240 34.00 -37.03 23.85
N VAL A 241 34.95 -36.64 23.00
CA VAL A 241 35.12 -37.21 21.66
C VAL A 241 36.26 -38.23 21.68
N PRO A 242 36.03 -39.50 21.28
CA PRO A 242 37.10 -40.48 21.18
C PRO A 242 38.21 -40.02 20.24
N THR A 243 39.47 -40.34 20.55
CA THR A 243 40.66 -39.88 19.82
C THR A 243 40.62 -40.21 18.32
N GLU A 244 40.05 -41.36 17.96
CA GLU A 244 39.86 -41.80 16.58
C GLU A 244 38.90 -40.89 15.80
N VAL A 245 37.87 -40.38 16.47
CA VAL A 245 36.90 -39.45 15.89
C VAL A 245 37.48 -38.04 15.85
N ASP A 246 38.19 -37.64 16.90
CA ASP A 246 38.84 -36.33 17.05
C ASP A 246 39.79 -36.00 15.89
N ALA A 247 40.61 -36.98 15.48
CA ALA A 247 41.56 -36.85 14.37
C ALA A 247 40.90 -36.49 13.02
N GLY A 248 39.61 -36.82 12.84
CA GLY A 248 38.85 -36.52 11.62
C GLY A 248 38.08 -35.20 11.65
N LEU A 249 38.06 -34.48 12.78
CA LEU A 249 37.20 -33.31 12.99
C LEU A 249 37.97 -32.00 12.77
N GLY A 250 38.57 -31.77 11.60
CA GLY A 250 39.08 -30.45 11.19
C GLY A 250 40.22 -29.82 12.01
N ALA A 251 41.06 -29.01 11.35
CA ALA A 251 42.29 -28.48 11.98
C ALA A 251 42.09 -27.28 12.92
N THR A 252 40.96 -26.57 12.84
CA THR A 252 40.67 -25.39 13.68
C THR A 252 39.55 -25.70 14.64
N ASP A 253 39.54 -25.11 15.84
CA ASP A 253 38.47 -25.34 16.84
C ASP A 253 37.07 -25.02 16.28
N TYR A 254 36.97 -24.07 15.36
CA TYR A 254 35.72 -23.77 14.66
C TYR A 254 35.31 -24.87 13.68
N ALA A 255 36.21 -25.31 12.80
CA ALA A 255 35.94 -26.41 11.87
C ALA A 255 35.63 -27.72 12.62
N TRP A 256 36.29 -27.92 13.77
CA TRP A 256 36.07 -29.03 14.67
C TRP A 256 34.67 -29.03 15.29
N LEU A 257 34.22 -27.90 15.83
CA LEU A 257 32.87 -27.77 16.37
C LEU A 257 31.79 -27.94 15.30
N ALA A 258 32.03 -27.43 14.08
CA ALA A 258 31.11 -27.61 12.97
C ALA A 258 30.99 -29.09 12.55
N ALA A 259 32.13 -29.78 12.41
CA ALA A 259 32.15 -31.20 12.06
C ALA A 259 31.55 -32.09 13.17
N LEU A 260 31.78 -31.75 14.45
CA LEU A 260 31.17 -32.44 15.60
C LEU A 260 29.66 -32.24 15.61
N HIS A 261 29.20 -31.01 15.38
CA HIS A 261 27.78 -30.69 15.31
C HIS A 261 27.07 -31.49 14.21
N ASP A 262 27.65 -31.58 13.01
CA ASP A 262 27.07 -32.36 11.91
C ASP A 262 27.09 -33.87 12.17
N ARG A 263 28.12 -34.39 12.85
CA ARG A 263 28.13 -35.78 13.32
C ARG A 263 27.01 -36.05 14.32
N GLU A 264 26.87 -35.22 15.36
CA GLU A 264 25.87 -35.40 16.41
C GLU A 264 24.44 -35.26 15.87
N ARG A 265 24.21 -34.37 14.89
CA ARG A 265 22.95 -34.28 14.16
C ARG A 265 22.62 -35.59 13.43
N ARG A 266 23.60 -36.18 12.74
CA ARG A 266 23.44 -37.46 12.02
C ARG A 266 23.14 -38.61 12.99
N ALA A 267 23.90 -38.69 14.09
CA ALA A 267 23.68 -39.69 15.13
C ALA A 267 22.24 -39.65 15.68
N ARG A 268 21.76 -38.45 16.03
CA ARG A 268 20.43 -38.24 16.60
C ARG A 268 19.30 -38.45 15.59
N ALA A 269 19.49 -38.05 14.34
CA ALA A 269 18.54 -38.33 13.26
C ALA A 269 18.40 -39.84 13.04
N GLY A 270 19.52 -40.57 12.98
CA GLY A 270 19.52 -42.01 12.76
C GLY A 270 18.90 -42.82 13.90
N VAL A 271 19.20 -42.48 15.16
CA VAL A 271 18.61 -43.15 16.34
C VAL A 271 17.09 -43.02 16.35
N ALA A 272 16.55 -41.87 15.97
CA ALA A 272 15.10 -41.66 15.90
C ALA A 272 14.44 -42.40 14.71
N VAL A 273 15.14 -42.53 13.59
CA VAL A 273 14.68 -43.34 12.44
C VAL A 273 14.60 -44.81 12.81
N LEU A 274 15.61 -45.35 13.50
CA LEU A 274 15.64 -46.74 13.99
C LEU A 274 14.54 -46.98 15.03
N ARG A 275 14.29 -46.04 15.95
CA ARG A 275 13.20 -46.13 16.95
C ARG A 275 11.81 -46.18 16.34
N ALA A 276 11.54 -45.39 15.30
CA ALA A 276 10.26 -45.43 14.59
C ALA A 276 10.04 -46.76 13.84
N ALA A 277 11.10 -47.53 13.57
CA ALA A 277 11.04 -48.91 13.10
C ALA A 277 10.88 -49.94 14.25
N GLY A 278 10.68 -49.49 15.50
CA GLY A 278 10.36 -50.33 16.65
C GLY A 278 11.54 -50.83 17.49
N THR A 279 12.78 -50.41 17.21
CA THR A 279 13.98 -51.10 17.73
C THR A 279 14.69 -50.46 18.95
N ALA A 280 14.22 -49.34 19.51
CA ALA A 280 14.90 -48.73 20.68
C ALA A 280 13.97 -47.97 21.66
N ARG A 281 14.35 -47.93 22.95
CA ARG A 281 13.61 -47.29 24.06
C ARG A 281 14.22 -45.94 24.50
N GLY A 282 13.37 -45.01 24.97
CA GLY A 282 13.71 -43.67 25.53
C GLY A 282 13.66 -42.51 24.52
N SER A 283 13.01 -41.38 24.81
CA SER A 283 12.94 -40.21 23.91
C SER A 283 13.85 -39.08 24.37
N SER A 284 14.89 -38.77 23.58
CA SER A 284 15.63 -37.50 23.73
C SER A 284 14.81 -36.35 23.12
N PRO A 285 14.60 -35.22 23.83
CA PRO A 285 13.91 -34.06 23.29
C PRO A 285 14.58 -33.47 22.04
N THR A 286 15.89 -33.70 21.84
CA THR A 286 16.65 -33.14 20.71
C THR A 286 16.57 -33.99 19.44
N ALA A 287 16.29 -35.29 19.56
CA ALA A 287 16.33 -36.22 18.44
C ALA A 287 15.12 -36.12 17.47
N LEU A 288 13.92 -35.83 17.99
CA LEU A 288 12.69 -35.84 17.18
C LEU A 288 12.67 -34.78 16.06
N PRO A 289 13.04 -33.50 16.28
CA PRO A 289 13.12 -32.52 15.20
C PRO A 289 14.07 -32.93 14.07
N HIS A 290 15.25 -33.45 14.39
CA HIS A 290 16.22 -33.88 13.37
C HIS A 290 15.74 -35.08 12.56
N ALA A 291 14.97 -35.98 13.17
CA ALA A 291 14.36 -37.12 12.47
C ALA A 291 13.30 -36.67 11.45
N LEU A 292 12.45 -35.72 11.85
CA LEU A 292 11.45 -35.11 10.97
C LEU A 292 12.12 -34.41 9.79
N VAL A 293 13.21 -33.68 10.05
CA VAL A 293 14.03 -33.04 9.02
C VAL A 293 14.63 -34.06 8.05
N ALA A 294 15.31 -35.09 8.55
CA ALA A 294 15.94 -36.09 7.70
C ALA A 294 14.92 -36.83 6.80
N ARG A 295 13.71 -37.09 7.31
CA ARG A 295 12.64 -37.75 6.55
C ARG A 295 11.90 -36.82 5.57
N GLY A 296 11.84 -35.53 5.87
CA GLY A 296 11.07 -34.55 5.11
C GLY A 296 11.87 -33.78 4.06
N ALA A 297 13.18 -33.60 4.26
CA ALA A 297 14.05 -32.77 3.43
C ALA A 297 13.99 -33.08 1.92
N GLY A 298 13.80 -34.35 1.53
CA GLY A 298 13.58 -34.74 0.13
C GLY A 298 12.28 -34.13 -0.43
N ARG A 299 11.15 -34.42 0.21
CA ARG A 299 9.82 -33.92 -0.21
C ARG A 299 9.76 -32.39 -0.20
N TRP A 300 10.39 -31.74 0.77
CA TRP A 300 10.40 -30.28 0.84
C TRP A 300 11.16 -29.65 -0.33
N ARG A 301 12.28 -30.26 -0.77
CA ARG A 301 13.01 -29.82 -1.97
C ARG A 301 12.21 -30.03 -3.24
N GLU A 302 11.53 -31.15 -3.37
CA GLU A 302 10.66 -31.41 -4.51
C GLU A 302 9.53 -30.38 -4.60
N PHE A 303 8.87 -30.09 -3.47
CA PHE A 303 7.83 -29.07 -3.45
C PHE A 303 8.39 -27.67 -3.73
N ALA A 304 9.56 -27.31 -3.21
CA ALA A 304 10.22 -26.04 -3.53
C ALA A 304 10.58 -25.92 -5.02
N ALA A 305 11.07 -27.00 -5.64
CA ALA A 305 11.37 -27.04 -7.07
C ALA A 305 10.09 -26.94 -7.92
N LEU A 306 9.03 -27.67 -7.54
CA LEU A 306 7.71 -27.60 -8.17
C LEU A 306 7.16 -26.17 -8.06
N PHE A 307 7.17 -25.58 -6.87
CA PHE A 307 6.78 -24.19 -6.64
C PHE A 307 7.52 -23.22 -7.56
N ALA A 308 8.86 -23.32 -7.64
CA ALA A 308 9.67 -22.46 -8.51
C ALA A 308 9.38 -22.70 -10.01
N ALA A 309 9.02 -23.91 -10.41
CA ALA A 309 8.61 -24.20 -11.78
C ALA A 309 7.25 -23.56 -12.11
N VAL A 310 6.27 -23.69 -11.21
CA VAL A 310 4.93 -23.09 -11.38
C VAL A 310 5.01 -21.56 -11.41
N GLN A 311 5.84 -20.96 -10.54
CA GLN A 311 6.02 -19.51 -10.50
C GLN A 311 6.61 -18.93 -11.79
N ARG A 312 7.41 -19.71 -12.54
CA ARG A 312 7.97 -19.32 -13.83
C ARG A 312 6.97 -19.42 -15.00
N ARG A 313 5.87 -20.17 -14.86
CA ARG A 313 4.85 -20.28 -15.90
C ARG A 313 3.96 -19.02 -15.93
N ARG A 314 3.68 -18.49 -17.14
CA ARG A 314 2.67 -17.43 -17.33
C ARG A 314 1.31 -17.97 -16.90
N GLY A 315 0.74 -17.44 -15.82
CA GLY A 315 -0.53 -17.90 -15.24
C GLY A 315 -0.42 -18.71 -13.95
N GLY A 316 0.80 -19.05 -13.50
CA GLY A 316 1.02 -19.78 -12.25
C GLY A 316 0.35 -21.16 -12.25
N LEU A 317 -0.41 -21.46 -11.18
CA LEU A 317 -1.21 -22.70 -11.04
C LEU A 317 -2.21 -22.91 -12.18
N ARG A 318 -2.68 -21.86 -12.85
CA ARG A 318 -3.65 -21.98 -13.96
C ARG A 318 -3.05 -22.49 -15.26
N ALA A 319 -1.73 -22.48 -15.37
CA ALA A 319 -1.01 -23.03 -16.52
C ALA A 319 -0.72 -24.53 -16.35
N LEU A 320 -1.27 -25.15 -15.31
CA LEU A 320 -1.17 -26.57 -15.02
C LEU A 320 -2.48 -27.27 -15.41
N GLY A 321 -2.38 -28.53 -15.82
CA GLY A 321 -3.54 -29.42 -15.97
C GLY A 321 -4.17 -29.77 -14.61
N GLU A 322 -5.37 -30.35 -14.63
CA GLU A 322 -6.10 -30.74 -13.40
C GLU A 322 -5.28 -31.66 -12.49
N ASP A 323 -4.63 -32.67 -13.07
CA ASP A 323 -3.78 -33.62 -12.32
C ASP A 323 -2.55 -32.93 -11.70
N GLU A 324 -1.91 -32.02 -12.44
CA GLU A 324 -0.76 -31.25 -11.95
C GLU A 324 -1.17 -30.31 -10.79
N VAL A 325 -2.37 -29.71 -10.84
CA VAL A 325 -2.92 -28.89 -9.76
C VAL A 325 -3.21 -29.75 -8.53
N SER A 326 -3.79 -30.93 -8.71
CA SER A 326 -4.09 -31.86 -7.62
C SER A 326 -2.81 -32.33 -6.91
N ASP A 327 -1.78 -32.70 -7.66
CA ASP A 327 -0.46 -33.07 -7.11
C ASP A 327 0.19 -31.89 -6.36
N PHE A 328 0.09 -30.68 -6.91
CA PHE A 328 0.59 -29.48 -6.23
C PHE A 328 -0.08 -29.25 -4.87
N VAL A 329 -1.41 -29.34 -4.81
CA VAL A 329 -2.18 -29.13 -3.57
C VAL A 329 -1.92 -30.25 -2.55
N ALA A 330 -1.79 -31.50 -3.01
CA ALA A 330 -1.43 -32.62 -2.16
C ALA A 330 -0.06 -32.41 -1.50
N ARG A 331 0.98 -32.10 -2.30
CA ARG A 331 2.33 -31.81 -1.80
C ARG A 331 2.35 -30.60 -0.87
N TYR A 332 1.60 -29.54 -1.18
CA TYR A 332 1.45 -28.38 -0.30
C TYR A 332 0.91 -28.78 1.08
N ARG A 333 -0.16 -29.59 1.14
CA ARG A 333 -0.76 -30.05 2.40
C ARG A 333 0.17 -30.95 3.21
N GLU A 334 0.95 -31.79 2.55
CA GLU A 334 1.98 -32.60 3.21
C GLU A 334 3.06 -31.73 3.87
N VAL A 335 3.57 -30.73 3.15
CA VAL A 335 4.59 -29.80 3.68
C VAL A 335 4.01 -28.96 4.82
N ALA A 336 2.75 -28.52 4.74
CA ALA A 336 2.06 -27.85 5.84
C ALA A 336 1.92 -28.74 7.09
N THR A 337 1.62 -30.03 6.89
CA THR A 337 1.54 -31.01 7.98
C THR A 337 2.90 -31.26 8.64
N ASP A 338 3.96 -31.37 7.83
CA ASP A 338 5.34 -31.54 8.32
C ASP A 338 5.78 -30.32 9.15
N LEU A 339 5.37 -29.11 8.76
CA LEU A 339 5.61 -27.89 9.52
C LEU A 339 4.92 -27.93 10.89
N ALA A 340 3.63 -28.29 10.95
CA ALA A 340 2.89 -28.38 12.21
C ALA A 340 3.52 -29.38 13.18
N ARG A 341 3.96 -30.55 12.67
CA ARG A 341 4.69 -31.56 13.45
C ARG A 341 6.03 -31.03 13.94
N LEU A 342 6.78 -30.35 13.08
CA LEU A 342 8.11 -29.83 13.42
C LEU A 342 8.03 -28.68 14.44
N GLN A 343 7.05 -27.78 14.32
CA GLN A 343 6.77 -26.73 15.31
C GLN A 343 6.44 -27.34 16.68
N THR A 344 5.63 -28.39 16.70
CA THR A 344 5.26 -29.12 17.92
C THR A 344 6.46 -29.82 18.54
N ALA A 345 7.35 -30.42 17.75
CA ALA A 345 8.56 -31.10 18.22
C ALA A 345 9.66 -30.14 18.69
N ALA A 346 9.76 -28.95 18.09
CA ALA A 346 10.79 -27.97 18.41
C ALA A 346 10.53 -27.18 19.70
N ARG A 347 9.26 -27.07 20.17
CA ARG A 347 8.80 -26.36 21.39
C ARG A 347 9.69 -25.17 21.80
N GLY A 348 9.74 -24.13 20.98
CA GLY A 348 10.40 -22.85 21.30
C GLY A 348 11.92 -22.80 21.07
N ARG A 349 12.52 -23.83 20.46
CA ARG A 349 13.89 -23.77 19.94
C ARG A 349 13.88 -23.24 18.50
N ASP A 350 14.72 -22.25 18.21
CA ASP A 350 14.95 -21.77 16.84
C ASP A 350 15.63 -22.89 16.05
N HIS A 351 14.90 -23.43 15.09
CA HIS A 351 15.38 -24.51 14.23
C HIS A 351 15.23 -24.06 12.77
N ASP A 352 16.33 -24.02 12.03
CA ASP A 352 16.38 -23.49 10.66
C ASP A 352 15.33 -24.15 9.74
N ALA A 353 15.04 -25.44 9.97
CA ALA A 353 14.03 -26.15 9.19
C ALA A 353 12.59 -25.71 9.50
N VAL A 354 12.26 -25.30 10.74
CA VAL A 354 10.94 -24.72 11.06
C VAL A 354 10.74 -23.44 10.27
N PHE A 355 11.77 -22.59 10.25
CA PHE A 355 11.75 -21.33 9.52
C PHE A 355 11.63 -21.55 8.01
N TYR A 356 12.41 -22.49 7.46
CA TYR A 356 12.36 -22.87 6.06
C TYR A 356 10.97 -23.35 5.63
N LEU A 357 10.40 -24.32 6.35
CA LEU A 357 9.08 -24.86 6.07
C LEU A 357 7.99 -23.81 6.21
N ALA A 358 8.03 -22.98 7.25
CA ALA A 358 7.07 -21.88 7.43
C ALA A 358 7.03 -20.96 6.21
N ARG A 359 8.19 -20.63 5.64
CA ARG A 359 8.27 -19.81 4.44
C ARG A 359 7.79 -20.54 3.19
N LEU A 360 8.15 -21.82 3.04
CA LEU A 360 7.73 -22.63 1.90
C LEU A 360 6.20 -22.84 1.88
N VAL A 361 5.60 -23.09 3.04
CA VAL A 361 4.14 -23.21 3.21
C VAL A 361 3.46 -21.88 2.96
N ALA A 362 3.97 -20.77 3.52
CA ALA A 362 3.41 -19.44 3.26
C ALA A 362 3.45 -19.07 1.76
N ALA A 363 4.55 -19.41 1.08
CA ALA A 363 4.69 -19.19 -0.36
C ALA A 363 3.69 -20.04 -1.17
N GLY A 364 3.56 -21.33 -0.84
CA GLY A 364 2.58 -22.23 -1.46
C GLY A 364 1.14 -21.80 -1.20
N HIS A 365 0.82 -21.38 0.03
CA HIS A 365 -0.51 -20.93 0.44
C HIS A 365 -0.99 -19.76 -0.43
N ASN A 366 -0.11 -18.79 -0.69
CA ASN A 366 -0.41 -17.65 -1.55
C ASN A 366 -0.73 -18.04 -3.00
N LEU A 367 -0.24 -19.19 -3.47
CA LEU A 367 -0.52 -19.71 -4.81
C LEU A 367 -1.86 -20.47 -4.82
N VAL A 368 -2.09 -21.36 -3.85
CA VAL A 368 -3.29 -22.21 -3.75
C VAL A 368 -4.54 -21.41 -3.43
N TYR A 369 -4.45 -20.47 -2.48
CA TYR A 369 -5.58 -19.71 -1.97
C TYR A 369 -5.65 -18.29 -2.53
N ARG A 370 -4.98 -18.04 -3.66
CA ARG A 370 -5.08 -16.76 -4.38
C ARG A 370 -6.54 -16.53 -4.76
N ARG A 371 -7.22 -15.68 -3.99
CA ARG A 371 -8.62 -15.33 -4.23
C ARG A 371 -8.73 -14.66 -5.61
N GLU A 372 -9.72 -15.12 -6.37
CA GLU A 372 -9.91 -14.82 -7.80
C GLU A 372 -9.60 -13.38 -8.19
N GLU A 373 -8.78 -13.26 -9.23
CA GLU A 373 -8.66 -12.05 -10.04
C GLU A 373 -10.04 -11.59 -10.51
N SER A 374 -10.35 -10.34 -10.22
CA SER A 374 -11.39 -9.61 -10.95
C SER A 374 -10.92 -8.20 -11.25
N THR A 375 -9.68 -8.08 -11.71
CA THR A 375 -8.90 -6.84 -11.69
C THR A 375 -9.50 -5.72 -12.56
N ALA A 376 -10.19 -6.05 -13.65
CA ALA A 376 -10.86 -5.06 -14.50
C ALA A 376 -12.39 -5.05 -14.33
N ARG A 377 -13.06 -6.21 -14.36
CA ARG A 377 -14.53 -6.28 -14.28
C ARG A 377 -15.07 -5.76 -12.94
N THR A 378 -14.41 -6.07 -11.83
CA THR A 378 -14.82 -5.56 -10.50
C THR A 378 -14.46 -4.09 -10.34
N ALA A 379 -13.36 -3.62 -10.94
CA ALA A 379 -13.04 -2.19 -10.95
C ALA A 379 -14.09 -1.39 -11.76
N ILE A 380 -14.48 -1.90 -12.94
CA ILE A 380 -15.55 -1.32 -13.75
C ILE A 380 -16.88 -1.36 -13.00
N ASP A 381 -17.23 -2.48 -12.37
CA ASP A 381 -18.46 -2.59 -11.57
C ASP A 381 -18.45 -1.65 -10.36
N PHE A 382 -17.31 -1.53 -9.68
CA PHE A 382 -17.10 -0.59 -8.59
C PHE A 382 -17.32 0.85 -9.03
N VAL A 383 -16.70 1.28 -10.13
CA VAL A 383 -16.82 2.65 -10.67
C VAL A 383 -18.21 2.92 -11.25
N LEU A 384 -18.82 1.95 -11.94
CA LEU A 384 -20.09 2.16 -12.64
C LEU A 384 -21.33 1.87 -11.80
N ARG A 385 -21.20 1.15 -10.68
CA ARG A 385 -22.34 0.81 -9.80
C ARG A 385 -22.14 1.27 -8.36
N GLN A 386 -21.04 0.88 -7.72
CA GLN A 386 -20.87 1.11 -6.28
C GLN A 386 -20.62 2.58 -5.94
N VAL A 387 -19.78 3.26 -6.72
CA VAL A 387 -19.46 4.68 -6.52
C VAL A 387 -20.69 5.57 -6.72
N PRO A 388 -21.44 5.51 -7.85
CA PRO A 388 -22.70 6.25 -8.02
C PRO A 388 -23.74 5.94 -6.94
N ALA A 389 -23.84 4.67 -6.53
CA ALA A 389 -24.77 4.28 -5.48
C ALA A 389 -24.44 4.94 -4.14
N GLU A 390 -23.16 5.09 -3.79
CA GLU A 390 -22.76 5.79 -2.57
C GLU A 390 -23.02 7.30 -2.65
N VAL A 391 -22.78 7.93 -3.81
CA VAL A 391 -23.11 9.35 -4.02
C VAL A 391 -24.60 9.58 -3.79
N ARG A 392 -25.47 8.75 -4.36
CA ARG A 392 -26.92 8.82 -4.12
C ARG A 392 -27.29 8.55 -2.67
N ARG A 393 -26.68 7.54 -2.04
CA ARG A 393 -26.93 7.20 -0.63
C ARG A 393 -26.53 8.36 0.30
N SER A 394 -25.50 9.10 -0.06
CA SER A 394 -24.92 10.18 0.75
C SER A 394 -25.41 11.56 0.33
N TRP A 395 -26.56 11.67 -0.35
CA TRP A 395 -27.05 12.95 -0.86
C TRP A 395 -27.24 14.02 0.22
N ARG A 396 -27.59 13.64 1.46
CA ARG A 396 -27.82 14.59 2.57
C ARG A 396 -26.56 15.36 2.98
N PRO A 397 -25.45 14.72 3.39
CA PRO A 397 -24.22 15.44 3.68
C PRO A 397 -23.68 16.19 2.46
N ILE A 398 -23.87 15.68 1.24
CA ILE A 398 -23.49 16.38 0.01
C ILE A 398 -24.32 17.66 -0.18
N ALA A 399 -25.62 17.62 0.09
CA ALA A 399 -26.49 18.79 0.01
C ALA A 399 -26.12 19.84 1.06
N ILE A 400 -25.74 19.43 2.28
CA ILE A 400 -25.23 20.35 3.30
C ILE A 400 -23.92 21.00 2.83
N ALA A 401 -22.99 20.20 2.29
CA ALA A 401 -21.75 20.74 1.73
C ALA A 401 -22.00 21.71 0.57
N ALA A 402 -22.97 21.41 -0.30
CA ALA A 402 -23.39 22.31 -1.37
C ALA A 402 -23.98 23.61 -0.82
N LEU A 403 -24.81 23.56 0.22
CA LEU A 403 -25.32 24.77 0.87
C LEU A 403 -24.18 25.61 1.49
N LEU A 404 -23.22 24.97 2.16
CA LEU A 404 -22.05 25.63 2.73
C LEU A 404 -21.13 26.27 1.68
N LEU A 405 -21.14 25.77 0.44
CA LEU A 405 -20.39 26.35 -0.66
C LEU A 405 -21.18 27.47 -1.37
N PHE A 406 -22.41 27.16 -1.80
CA PHE A 406 -23.18 28.04 -2.68
C PHE A 406 -23.91 29.17 -1.95
N ALA A 407 -24.39 28.98 -0.71
CA ALA A 407 -25.07 30.06 0.01
C ALA A 407 -24.12 31.23 0.31
N PRO A 408 -22.88 31.02 0.81
CA PRO A 408 -21.90 32.10 0.95
C PRO A 408 -21.46 32.68 -0.39
N ALA A 409 -21.41 31.87 -1.46
CA ALA A 409 -21.09 32.37 -2.79
C ALA A 409 -22.15 33.33 -3.34
N VAL A 410 -23.44 33.02 -3.15
CA VAL A 410 -24.53 33.94 -3.52
C VAL A 410 -24.49 35.20 -2.66
N ALA A 411 -24.23 35.06 -1.36
CA ALA A 411 -24.11 36.19 -0.45
C ALA A 411 -22.94 37.11 -0.87
N SER A 412 -21.75 36.57 -1.15
CA SER A 412 -20.60 37.39 -1.56
C SER A 412 -20.74 37.96 -2.97
N PHE A 413 -21.33 37.22 -3.92
CA PHE A 413 -21.69 37.74 -5.24
C PHE A 413 -22.61 38.96 -5.13
N THR A 414 -23.70 38.84 -4.36
CA THR A 414 -24.68 39.92 -4.21
C THR A 414 -24.10 41.11 -3.45
N ALA A 415 -23.26 40.87 -2.44
CA ALA A 415 -22.54 41.91 -1.71
C ALA A 415 -21.61 42.71 -2.63
N VAL A 416 -20.76 42.04 -3.42
CA VAL A 416 -19.83 42.69 -4.35
C VAL A 416 -20.54 43.44 -5.47
N VAL A 417 -21.64 42.92 -5.98
CA VAL A 417 -22.42 43.62 -7.04
C VAL A 417 -23.08 44.88 -6.50
N ARG A 418 -23.52 44.89 -5.24
CA ARG A 418 -24.16 46.05 -4.60
C ARG A 418 -23.16 47.07 -4.10
N ASP A 419 -22.03 46.62 -3.56
CA ASP A 419 -20.97 47.45 -3.03
C ASP A 419 -19.60 47.00 -3.59
N PRO A 420 -19.14 47.64 -4.68
CA PRO A 420 -17.86 47.34 -5.29
C PRO A 420 -16.64 47.64 -4.40
N THR A 421 -16.78 48.35 -3.27
CA THR A 421 -15.66 48.62 -2.36
C THR A 421 -15.20 47.34 -1.64
N LEU A 422 -16.09 46.37 -1.46
CA LEU A 422 -15.79 45.08 -0.82
C LEU A 422 -14.84 44.20 -1.63
N VAL A 423 -14.57 44.53 -2.90
CA VAL A 423 -13.72 43.72 -3.77
C VAL A 423 -12.29 43.63 -3.24
N THR A 424 -11.74 44.72 -2.69
CA THR A 424 -10.35 44.75 -2.19
C THR A 424 -10.14 43.90 -0.94
N GLU A 425 -11.21 43.59 -0.20
CA GLU A 425 -11.17 42.76 1.00
C GLU A 425 -11.41 41.28 0.70
N LEU A 426 -12.27 40.98 -0.29
CA LEU A 426 -12.74 39.62 -0.58
C LEU A 426 -12.04 38.94 -1.76
N VAL A 427 -11.42 39.71 -2.65
CA VAL A 427 -10.82 39.21 -3.89
C VAL A 427 -9.30 39.41 -3.88
N PRO A 428 -8.51 38.38 -4.17
CA PRO A 428 -7.06 38.50 -4.32
C PRO A 428 -6.63 39.57 -5.34
N PRO A 429 -5.52 40.30 -5.11
CA PRO A 429 -5.02 41.33 -6.03
C PRO A 429 -4.83 40.84 -7.48
N SER A 430 -4.39 39.60 -7.66
CA SER A 430 -4.20 39.01 -9.00
C SER A 430 -5.51 38.84 -9.79
N LEU A 431 -6.64 38.63 -9.12
CA LEU A 431 -7.95 38.53 -9.76
C LEU A 431 -8.53 39.93 -10.07
N LEU A 432 -8.22 40.92 -9.23
CA LEU A 432 -8.52 42.33 -9.48
C LEU A 432 -7.83 42.82 -10.77
N GLU A 433 -6.50 42.66 -10.85
CA GLU A 433 -5.71 43.02 -12.04
C GLU A 433 -6.23 42.31 -13.30
N ARG A 434 -6.60 41.03 -13.17
CA ARG A 434 -7.15 40.25 -14.29
C ARG A 434 -8.51 40.76 -14.74
N ALA A 435 -9.38 41.15 -13.80
CA ALA A 435 -10.69 41.73 -14.12
C ALA A 435 -10.55 43.10 -14.82
N GLU A 436 -9.59 43.93 -14.41
CA GLU A 436 -9.28 45.20 -15.08
C GLU A 436 -8.75 44.98 -16.49
N SER A 437 -7.83 44.02 -16.67
CA SER A 437 -7.37 43.60 -18.00
C SER A 437 -8.52 43.07 -18.86
N GLY A 438 -9.44 42.30 -18.28
CA GLY A 438 -10.67 41.83 -18.94
C GLY A 438 -11.57 42.97 -19.39
N GLN A 439 -11.73 43.99 -18.55
CA GLN A 439 -12.54 45.17 -18.84
C GLN A 439 -11.97 45.96 -20.03
N ARG A 440 -10.63 46.11 -20.11
CA ARG A 440 -9.95 46.75 -21.26
C ARG A 440 -10.18 46.02 -22.58
N ARG A 441 -10.35 44.69 -22.54
CA ARG A 441 -10.63 43.85 -23.72
C ARG A 441 -12.12 43.83 -24.13
N GLY A 442 -12.99 44.38 -23.28
CA GLY A 442 -14.43 44.49 -23.54
C GLY A 442 -15.21 43.16 -23.40
N PRO A 443 -16.55 43.20 -23.45
CA PRO A 443 -17.41 42.06 -23.08
C PRO A 443 -17.26 40.81 -23.96
N ARG A 444 -16.72 40.96 -25.18
CA ARG A 444 -16.50 39.87 -26.14
C ARG A 444 -15.09 39.28 -26.06
N GLY A 445 -14.20 39.83 -25.23
CA GLY A 445 -12.85 39.30 -25.02
C GLY A 445 -12.85 37.96 -24.29
N GLY A 446 -11.72 37.25 -24.34
CA GLY A 446 -11.50 36.04 -23.55
C GLY A 446 -11.18 36.35 -22.07
N TYR A 447 -11.25 35.35 -21.20
CA TYR A 447 -10.78 35.50 -19.80
C TYR A 447 -9.27 35.79 -19.73
N LEU A 448 -8.49 35.04 -20.52
CA LEU A 448 -7.05 35.25 -20.67
C LEU A 448 -6.73 36.14 -21.89
N PRO A 449 -5.70 36.99 -21.80
CA PRO A 449 -5.12 37.66 -22.96
C PRO A 449 -4.75 36.63 -24.05
N GLU A 450 -4.85 36.99 -25.33
CA GLU A 450 -4.65 36.02 -26.44
C GLU A 450 -3.23 35.44 -26.47
N ASP A 451 -2.24 36.25 -26.13
CA ASP A 451 -0.84 35.88 -25.96
C ASP A 451 -0.62 34.93 -24.77
N GLU A 452 -1.30 35.18 -23.65
CA GLU A 452 -1.26 34.28 -22.49
C GLU A 452 -2.03 32.98 -22.70
N ALA A 453 -3.16 33.01 -23.40
CA ALA A 453 -4.01 31.85 -23.63
C ALA A 453 -3.28 30.72 -24.39
N GLY A 454 -2.42 31.09 -25.35
CA GLY A 454 -1.64 30.15 -26.14
C GLY A 454 -0.35 29.66 -25.46
N ALA A 455 0.39 30.55 -24.78
CA ALA A 455 1.71 30.22 -24.22
C ALA A 455 1.68 29.80 -22.75
N ARG A 456 0.78 30.38 -21.95
CA ARG A 456 0.70 30.19 -20.48
C ARG A 456 -0.62 29.58 -20.00
N GLY A 457 -1.64 29.50 -20.86
CA GLY A 457 -2.95 28.93 -20.55
C GLY A 457 -2.90 27.54 -19.90
N PRO A 458 -2.15 26.56 -20.47
CA PRO A 458 -2.02 25.23 -19.88
C PRO A 458 -1.32 25.19 -18.52
N VAL A 459 -0.37 26.11 -18.28
CA VAL A 459 0.33 26.24 -16.99
C VAL A 459 -0.61 26.83 -15.93
N LEU A 460 -1.35 27.89 -16.28
CA LEU A 460 -2.34 28.47 -15.38
C LEU A 460 -3.46 27.48 -15.04
N ALA A 461 -3.94 26.73 -16.02
CA ALA A 461 -4.90 25.64 -15.82
C ALA A 461 -4.37 24.57 -14.86
N SER A 462 -3.09 24.20 -14.98
CA SER A 462 -2.45 23.25 -14.05
C SER A 462 -2.41 23.77 -12.61
N VAL A 463 -2.20 25.08 -12.41
CA VAL A 463 -2.19 25.72 -11.08
C VAL A 463 -3.59 25.74 -10.48
N ILE A 464 -4.60 26.16 -11.25
CA ILE A 464 -5.99 26.20 -10.81
C ILE A 464 -6.49 24.78 -10.50
N MET A 465 -6.24 23.81 -11.39
CA MET A 465 -6.52 22.39 -11.15
C MET A 465 -5.87 21.87 -9.85
N SER A 466 -4.61 22.21 -9.59
CA SER A 466 -3.93 21.81 -8.35
C SER A 466 -4.60 22.41 -7.11
N ASN A 467 -5.04 23.66 -7.19
CA ASN A 467 -5.81 24.30 -6.12
C ASN A 467 -7.16 23.61 -5.90
N ASN A 468 -7.87 23.25 -6.98
CA ASN A 468 -9.19 22.61 -6.89
C ASN A 468 -9.08 21.18 -6.34
N VAL A 469 -8.01 20.47 -6.67
CA VAL A 469 -7.61 19.21 -6.03
C VAL A 469 -7.40 19.43 -4.52
N GLN A 470 -6.59 20.42 -4.13
CA GLN A 470 -6.31 20.72 -2.72
C GLN A 470 -7.58 21.06 -1.92
N ILE A 471 -8.47 21.89 -2.48
CA ILE A 471 -9.76 22.24 -1.87
C ILE A 471 -10.63 21.00 -1.71
N THR A 472 -10.77 20.20 -2.77
CA THR A 472 -11.60 18.99 -2.78
C THR A 472 -11.14 17.99 -1.71
N PHE A 473 -9.86 17.63 -1.72
CA PHE A 473 -9.33 16.67 -0.74
C PHE A 473 -9.21 17.27 0.66
N GLY A 474 -8.94 18.57 0.78
CA GLY A 474 -8.92 19.30 2.04
C GLY A 474 -10.29 19.31 2.72
N ALA A 475 -11.37 19.57 1.96
CA ALA A 475 -12.75 19.53 2.45
C ALA A 475 -13.08 18.17 3.07
N PHE A 476 -12.60 17.08 2.48
CA PHE A 476 -12.76 15.74 3.03
C PHE A 476 -11.88 15.51 4.26
N ALA A 477 -10.58 15.76 4.16
CA ALA A 477 -9.62 15.40 5.20
C ALA A 477 -9.86 16.19 6.49
N LEU A 478 -10.21 17.47 6.37
CA LEU A 478 -10.58 18.32 7.51
C LEU A 478 -11.90 17.90 8.18
N GLY A 479 -12.64 16.94 7.62
CA GLY A 479 -13.79 16.33 8.28
C GLY A 479 -13.43 15.67 9.61
N ILE A 480 -12.18 15.22 9.76
CA ILE A 480 -11.64 14.63 11.00
C ILE A 480 -11.65 15.63 12.17
N THR A 481 -11.65 16.94 11.91
CA THR A 481 -11.75 17.98 12.95
C THR A 481 -13.20 18.19 13.40
N ALA A 482 -13.96 17.10 13.50
CA ALA A 482 -15.41 17.10 13.72
C ALA A 482 -16.18 18.01 12.72
N GLY A 483 -15.69 18.12 11.48
CA GLY A 483 -16.31 18.90 10.41
C GLY A 483 -16.03 20.41 10.41
N ILE A 484 -15.41 20.96 11.46
CA ILE A 484 -15.14 22.41 11.56
C ILE A 484 -14.29 22.89 10.37
N GLY A 485 -13.18 22.20 10.06
CA GLY A 485 -12.33 22.58 8.95
C GLY A 485 -12.98 22.36 7.58
N THR A 486 -13.83 21.35 7.42
CA THR A 486 -14.65 21.17 6.20
C THR A 486 -15.58 22.36 6.00
N CYS A 487 -16.33 22.75 7.03
CA CYS A 487 -17.24 23.88 6.96
C CYS A 487 -16.52 25.18 6.64
N PHE A 488 -15.43 25.47 7.36
CA PHE A 488 -14.61 26.66 7.13
C PHE A 488 -14.09 26.71 5.68
N LEU A 489 -13.51 25.61 5.20
CA LEU A 489 -12.94 25.55 3.86
C LEU A 489 -14.01 25.74 2.77
N LEU A 490 -15.19 25.12 2.90
CA LEU A 490 -16.28 25.31 1.94
C LEU A 490 -16.84 26.73 1.94
N VAL A 491 -17.06 27.32 3.12
CA VAL A 491 -17.56 28.69 3.26
C VAL A 491 -16.58 29.69 2.65
N MET A 492 -15.29 29.59 3.00
CA MET A 492 -14.27 30.52 2.50
C MET A 492 -14.08 30.39 0.99
N ASN A 493 -14.14 29.18 0.43
CA ASN A 493 -14.09 28.99 -1.02
C ASN A 493 -15.35 29.51 -1.71
N GLY A 494 -16.53 29.33 -1.10
CA GLY A 494 -17.77 29.92 -1.57
C GLY A 494 -17.65 31.44 -1.69
N VAL A 495 -17.17 32.09 -0.64
CA VAL A 495 -16.99 33.55 -0.60
C VAL A 495 -15.94 34.04 -1.59
N ALA A 496 -14.69 33.58 -1.45
CA ALA A 496 -13.52 34.20 -2.07
C ALA A 496 -13.12 33.60 -3.43
N ALA A 497 -13.41 32.31 -3.67
CA ALA A 497 -13.04 31.65 -4.92
C ALA A 497 -14.17 31.63 -5.96
N LEU A 498 -15.43 31.64 -5.51
CA LEU A 498 -16.60 31.56 -6.41
C LEU A 498 -17.41 32.87 -6.44
N GLY A 499 -18.01 33.27 -5.34
CA GLY A 499 -19.00 34.35 -5.32
C GLY A 499 -18.42 35.74 -5.58
N ALA A 500 -17.39 36.15 -4.84
CA ALA A 500 -16.80 37.48 -4.98
C ALA A 500 -16.15 37.71 -6.36
N PRO A 501 -15.39 36.75 -6.95
CA PRO A 501 -14.88 36.89 -8.31
C PRO A 501 -15.99 36.99 -9.37
N LEU A 502 -17.05 36.17 -9.28
CA LEU A 502 -18.19 36.30 -10.20
C LEU A 502 -18.90 37.64 -10.04
N GLY A 503 -19.03 38.14 -8.81
CA GLY A 503 -19.63 39.45 -8.51
C GLY A 503 -18.81 40.59 -9.11
N LEU A 504 -17.48 40.53 -8.99
CA LEU A 504 -16.56 41.50 -9.58
C LEU A 504 -16.68 41.56 -11.11
N TYR A 505 -16.72 40.41 -11.77
CA TYR A 505 -16.86 40.36 -13.23
C TYR A 505 -18.26 40.81 -13.68
N ALA A 506 -19.29 40.54 -12.88
CA ALA A 506 -20.64 41.04 -13.11
C ALA A 506 -20.74 42.57 -12.97
N SER A 507 -20.16 43.16 -11.92
CA SER A 507 -20.18 44.61 -11.71
C SER A 507 -19.40 45.38 -12.79
N LYS A 508 -18.43 44.73 -13.43
CA LYS A 508 -17.67 45.27 -14.58
C LYS A 508 -18.30 44.98 -15.96
N GLY A 509 -19.45 44.31 -16.03
CA GLY A 509 -20.13 43.99 -17.30
C GLY A 509 -19.40 42.94 -18.17
N ILE A 510 -18.50 42.15 -17.58
CA ILE A 510 -17.64 41.16 -18.27
C ILE A 510 -17.84 39.74 -17.73
N LEU A 511 -18.98 39.46 -17.10
CA LEU A 511 -19.32 38.15 -16.53
C LEU A 511 -19.15 36.99 -17.53
N GLY A 512 -19.46 37.23 -18.80
CA GLY A 512 -19.30 36.24 -19.87
C GLY A 512 -17.86 35.74 -20.04
N GLN A 513 -16.85 36.54 -19.69
CA GLN A 513 -15.45 36.14 -19.79
C GLN A 513 -15.11 35.03 -18.77
N ILE A 514 -15.39 35.28 -17.49
CA ILE A 514 -15.11 34.31 -16.42
C ILE A 514 -16.02 33.08 -16.53
N LEU A 515 -17.31 33.25 -16.87
CA LEU A 515 -18.19 32.11 -17.13
C LEU A 515 -17.71 31.29 -18.32
N GLY A 516 -17.25 31.95 -19.39
CA GLY A 516 -16.63 31.27 -20.53
C GLY A 516 -15.34 30.53 -20.15
N PHE A 517 -14.65 30.91 -19.09
CA PHE A 517 -13.50 30.13 -18.62
C PHE A 517 -13.91 28.93 -17.76
N VAL A 518 -14.87 29.13 -16.84
CA VAL A 518 -15.25 28.14 -15.83
C VAL A 518 -16.24 27.09 -16.36
N LEU A 519 -17.19 27.45 -17.21
CA LEU A 519 -18.28 26.56 -17.65
C LEU A 519 -17.86 25.19 -18.17
N PRO A 520 -16.79 25.04 -19.00
CA PRO A 520 -16.42 23.74 -19.57
C PRO A 520 -16.16 22.64 -18.54
N HIS A 521 -15.65 22.98 -17.36
CA HIS A 521 -15.24 22.02 -16.32
C HIS A 521 -15.99 22.23 -14.98
N GLY A 522 -16.58 23.41 -14.77
CA GLY A 522 -17.16 23.82 -13.49
C GLY A 522 -18.26 22.90 -12.95
N VAL A 523 -19.07 22.26 -13.81
CA VAL A 523 -20.08 21.30 -13.35
C VAL A 523 -19.43 20.11 -12.63
N LEU A 524 -18.37 19.55 -13.21
CA LEU A 524 -17.67 18.39 -12.65
C LEU A 524 -16.89 18.78 -11.40
N GLU A 525 -16.22 19.92 -11.45
CA GLU A 525 -15.37 20.38 -10.36
C GLU A 525 -16.16 20.80 -9.11
N LEU A 526 -17.20 21.64 -9.28
CA LEU A 526 -18.05 22.05 -8.16
C LEU A 526 -18.82 20.86 -7.58
N SER A 527 -19.20 19.90 -8.41
CA SER A 527 -19.77 18.63 -7.94
C SER A 527 -18.75 17.82 -7.13
N ALA A 528 -17.50 17.73 -7.59
CA ALA A 528 -16.42 17.04 -6.89
C ALA A 528 -16.14 17.64 -5.51
N ILE A 529 -16.10 18.97 -5.40
CA ILE A 529 -15.94 19.71 -4.14
C ILE A 529 -17.11 19.42 -3.20
N CYS A 530 -18.36 19.51 -3.67
CA CYS A 530 -19.54 19.20 -2.86
C CYS A 530 -19.56 17.75 -2.37
N ILE A 531 -19.22 16.80 -3.24
CA ILE A 531 -19.15 15.37 -2.90
C ILE A 531 -18.07 15.10 -1.84
N ALA A 532 -16.89 15.71 -1.99
CA ALA A 532 -15.80 15.56 -1.03
C ALA A 532 -16.09 16.28 0.30
N GLY A 533 -16.74 17.44 0.26
CA GLY A 533 -17.27 18.11 1.44
C GLY A 533 -18.29 17.23 2.18
N GLY A 534 -19.20 16.58 1.45
CA GLY A 534 -20.13 15.59 2.01
C GLY A 534 -19.41 14.39 2.62
N ALA A 535 -18.31 13.93 2.01
CA ALA A 535 -17.45 12.90 2.57
C ALA A 535 -16.78 13.35 3.89
N GLY A 536 -16.33 14.60 3.97
CA GLY A 536 -15.81 15.19 5.21
C GLY A 536 -16.86 15.28 6.31
N LEU A 537 -18.09 15.69 5.97
CA LEU A 537 -19.21 15.74 6.91
C LEU A 537 -19.67 14.33 7.37
N LEU A 538 -19.51 13.30 6.54
CA LEU A 538 -19.70 11.90 6.97
C LEU A 538 -18.68 11.50 8.05
N LEU A 539 -17.40 11.85 7.87
CA LEU A 539 -16.39 11.62 8.91
C LEU A 539 -16.71 12.39 10.19
N ALA A 540 -17.13 13.64 10.08
CA ALA A 540 -17.57 14.44 11.21
C ALA A 540 -18.74 13.79 11.97
N SER A 541 -19.71 13.24 11.23
CA SER A 541 -20.86 12.55 11.81
C SER A 541 -20.46 11.31 12.62
N ALA A 542 -19.43 10.57 12.21
CA ALA A 542 -18.92 9.45 12.99
C ALA A 542 -18.33 9.86 14.35
N ILE A 543 -17.78 11.07 14.43
CA ILE A 543 -17.17 11.61 15.66
C ILE A 543 -18.25 12.20 16.58
N LEU A 544 -19.15 13.00 16.01
CA LEU A 544 -20.15 13.78 16.73
C LEU A 544 -21.41 12.98 17.07
N LEU A 545 -21.86 12.13 16.13
CA LEU A 545 -23.16 11.46 16.16
C LEU A 545 -23.01 9.96 15.82
N PRO A 546 -22.24 9.17 16.59
CA PRO A 546 -21.97 7.76 16.27
C PRO A 546 -23.21 6.85 16.41
N GLY A 547 -24.27 7.31 17.06
CA GLY A 547 -25.47 6.52 17.34
C GLY A 547 -25.18 5.42 18.36
N ALA A 548 -25.65 4.20 18.08
CA ALA A 548 -25.40 3.01 18.91
C ALA A 548 -24.00 2.39 18.73
N ARG A 549 -23.21 2.89 17.77
CA ARG A 549 -21.86 2.40 17.48
C ARG A 549 -20.84 3.10 18.39
N THR A 550 -19.70 2.46 18.64
CA THR A 550 -18.57 3.19 19.21
C THR A 550 -18.06 4.22 18.18
N ARG A 551 -17.46 5.33 18.65
CA ARG A 551 -16.86 6.33 17.74
C ARG A 551 -15.85 5.72 16.78
N ARG A 552 -15.11 4.70 17.24
CA ARG A 552 -14.14 3.97 16.43
C ARG A 552 -14.82 3.21 15.31
N ASP A 553 -15.85 2.44 15.62
CA ASP A 553 -16.56 1.61 14.62
C ASP A 553 -17.32 2.50 13.63
N ALA A 554 -17.97 3.55 14.12
CA ALA A 554 -18.59 4.56 13.27
C ALA A 554 -17.57 5.19 12.31
N LEU A 555 -16.37 5.52 12.78
CA LEU A 555 -15.33 6.11 11.93
C LEU A 555 -14.87 5.14 10.84
N VAL A 556 -14.76 3.84 11.15
CA VAL A 556 -14.40 2.81 10.16
C VAL A 556 -15.49 2.68 9.09
N ASP A 557 -16.76 2.60 9.49
CA ASP A 557 -17.89 2.49 8.56
C ASP A 557 -18.01 3.73 7.66
N GLU A 558 -18.03 4.91 8.27
CA GLU A 558 -18.22 6.16 7.53
C GLU A 558 -17.00 6.50 6.67
N SER A 559 -15.77 6.13 7.08
CA SER A 559 -14.59 6.30 6.23
C SER A 559 -14.62 5.41 5.00
N ALA A 560 -15.10 4.17 5.09
CA ALA A 560 -15.27 3.29 3.94
C ALA A 560 -16.27 3.87 2.91
N ARG A 561 -17.34 4.51 3.40
CA ARG A 561 -18.30 5.23 2.55
C ARG A 561 -17.69 6.49 1.96
N ALA A 562 -16.99 7.29 2.77
CA ALA A 562 -16.34 8.52 2.35
C ALA A 562 -15.29 8.27 1.26
N VAL A 563 -14.53 7.17 1.32
CA VAL A 563 -13.57 6.80 0.26
C VAL A 563 -14.24 6.58 -1.10
N ARG A 564 -15.45 5.99 -1.13
CA ARG A 564 -16.21 5.86 -2.39
C ARG A 564 -16.62 7.21 -2.96
N LEU A 565 -16.98 8.17 -2.11
CA LEU A 565 -17.26 9.55 -2.53
C LEU A 565 -16.02 10.24 -3.07
N ILE A 566 -14.86 10.03 -2.44
CA ILE A 566 -13.59 10.60 -2.91
C ILE A 566 -13.15 9.99 -4.24
N CYS A 567 -13.40 8.70 -4.46
CA CYS A 567 -13.23 8.09 -5.77
C CYS A 567 -14.09 8.79 -6.83
N ALA A 568 -15.36 9.12 -6.52
CA ALA A 568 -16.21 9.90 -7.42
C ALA A 568 -15.61 11.28 -7.73
N SER A 569 -15.22 12.03 -6.69
CA SER A 569 -14.60 13.36 -6.86
C SER A 569 -13.32 13.29 -7.68
N THR A 570 -12.49 12.27 -7.49
CA THR A 570 -11.24 12.08 -8.25
C THR A 570 -11.52 11.86 -9.73
N LEU A 571 -12.48 10.99 -10.08
CA LEU A 571 -12.86 10.74 -11.48
C LEU A 571 -13.38 12.01 -12.15
N MET A 572 -14.17 12.81 -11.43
CA MET A 572 -14.66 14.10 -11.91
C MET A 572 -13.53 15.10 -12.11
N LEU A 573 -12.60 15.23 -11.16
CA LEU A 573 -11.45 16.15 -11.26
C LEU A 573 -10.53 15.80 -12.42
N VAL A 574 -10.30 14.52 -12.71
CA VAL A 574 -9.51 14.10 -13.88
C VAL A 574 -10.16 14.60 -15.17
N VAL A 575 -11.45 14.39 -15.34
CA VAL A 575 -12.18 14.87 -16.54
C VAL A 575 -12.24 16.39 -16.56
N ALA A 576 -12.48 17.04 -15.41
CA ALA A 576 -12.46 18.49 -15.27
C ALA A 576 -11.11 19.08 -15.69
N GLY A 577 -9.99 18.47 -15.28
CA GLY A 577 -8.65 18.96 -15.63
C GLY A 577 -8.28 18.76 -17.09
N LEU A 578 -8.77 17.70 -17.72
CA LEU A 578 -8.67 17.55 -19.18
C LEU A 578 -9.42 18.67 -19.91
N LEU A 579 -10.62 19.02 -19.46
CA LEU A 579 -11.40 20.12 -20.02
C LEU A 579 -10.77 21.49 -19.71
N GLU A 580 -10.21 21.65 -18.53
CA GLU A 580 -9.56 22.89 -18.10
C GLU A 580 -8.27 23.16 -18.89
N GLY A 581 -7.45 22.15 -19.13
CA GLY A 581 -6.21 22.31 -19.90
C GLY A 581 -6.44 22.52 -21.41
N ASN A 582 -7.56 22.03 -21.96
CA ASN A 582 -7.77 21.98 -23.42
C ASN A 582 -8.90 22.87 -23.94
N VAL A 583 -9.96 23.11 -23.16
CA VAL A 583 -11.17 23.82 -23.62
C VAL A 583 -11.28 25.20 -22.98
N SER A 584 -10.94 25.35 -21.70
CA SER A 584 -11.02 26.65 -21.00
C SER A 584 -10.18 27.76 -21.63
N PRO A 585 -8.94 27.53 -22.10
CA PRO A 585 -8.10 28.58 -22.70
C PRO A 585 -8.56 29.00 -24.10
N LEU A 586 -9.39 28.20 -24.78
CA LEU A 586 -9.84 28.49 -26.14
C LEU A 586 -10.84 29.64 -26.16
N VAL A 587 -10.72 30.54 -27.15
CA VAL A 587 -11.65 31.64 -27.37
C VAL A 587 -12.83 31.13 -28.22
N TRP A 588 -13.73 30.37 -27.59
CA TRP A 588 -14.96 29.88 -28.21
C TRP A 588 -16.17 30.72 -27.81
N PRO A 589 -17.23 30.77 -28.65
CA PRO A 589 -18.51 31.36 -28.25
C PRO A 589 -19.01 30.74 -26.95
N LEU A 590 -19.60 31.57 -26.07
CA LEU A 590 -20.11 31.12 -24.77
C LEU A 590 -21.10 29.96 -24.91
N ALA A 591 -21.93 29.96 -25.94
CA ALA A 591 -22.87 28.88 -26.24
C ALA A 591 -22.17 27.53 -26.49
N ALA A 592 -21.03 27.52 -27.20
CA ALA A 592 -20.27 26.29 -27.45
C ALA A 592 -19.66 25.74 -26.16
N LYS A 593 -19.14 26.62 -25.29
CA LYS A 593 -18.65 26.22 -23.96
C LYS A 593 -19.77 25.77 -23.03
N GLY A 594 -20.94 26.42 -23.13
CA GLY A 594 -22.17 25.99 -22.47
C GLY A 594 -22.62 24.59 -22.93
N ALA A 595 -22.47 24.25 -24.21
CA ALA A 595 -22.78 22.92 -24.72
C ALA A 595 -21.85 21.84 -24.15
N VAL A 596 -20.55 22.12 -24.00
CA VAL A 596 -19.61 21.22 -23.30
C VAL A 596 -20.02 21.01 -21.84
N SER A 597 -20.41 22.10 -21.16
CA SER A 597 -20.93 22.04 -19.79
C SER A 597 -22.20 21.21 -19.67
N ALA A 598 -23.16 21.40 -20.59
CA ALA A 598 -24.39 20.63 -20.64
C ALA A 598 -24.13 19.15 -20.94
N ALA A 599 -23.23 18.83 -21.86
CA ALA A 599 -22.85 17.45 -22.16
C ALA A 599 -22.25 16.74 -20.95
N THR A 600 -21.32 17.38 -20.23
CA THR A 600 -20.73 16.82 -19.00
C THR A 600 -21.75 16.68 -17.88
N ALA A 601 -22.69 17.63 -17.75
CA ALA A 601 -23.81 17.52 -16.81
C ALA A 601 -24.71 16.31 -17.12
N VAL A 602 -25.03 16.08 -18.39
CA VAL A 602 -25.82 14.92 -18.84
C VAL A 602 -25.08 13.61 -18.58
N MET A 603 -23.78 13.56 -18.88
CA MET A 603 -22.95 12.38 -18.59
C MET A 603 -22.88 12.09 -17.08
N LEU A 604 -22.70 13.12 -16.26
CA LEU A 604 -22.70 12.99 -14.80
C LEU A 604 -24.05 12.49 -14.29
N ALA A 605 -25.16 13.08 -14.75
CA ALA A 605 -26.51 12.65 -14.39
C ALA A 605 -26.77 11.21 -14.82
N GLY A 606 -26.36 10.81 -16.03
CA GLY A 606 -26.46 9.45 -16.52
C GLY A 606 -25.62 8.44 -15.74
N TRP A 607 -24.42 8.83 -15.29
CA TRP A 607 -23.58 8.01 -14.42
C TRP A 607 -24.17 7.85 -13.01
N LEU A 608 -24.79 8.91 -12.48
CA LEU A 608 -25.49 8.90 -11.21
C LEU A 608 -26.89 8.29 -11.28
N TRP A 609 -27.41 7.97 -12.46
CA TRP A 609 -28.75 7.42 -12.62
C TRP A 609 -28.90 6.04 -11.98
N PRO A 610 -30.05 5.73 -11.33
CA PRO A 610 -30.29 4.41 -10.77
C PRO A 610 -30.30 3.33 -11.88
N ARG A 611 -29.41 2.35 -11.79
CA ARG A 611 -29.45 1.15 -12.63
C ARG A 611 -30.16 0.03 -11.87
N ARG A 612 -31.12 -0.63 -12.51
CA ARG A 612 -31.74 -1.85 -11.94
C ARG A 612 -30.63 -2.91 -11.75
N ALA A 613 -30.65 -3.60 -10.61
CA ALA A 613 -29.80 -4.78 -10.42
C ALA A 613 -30.18 -5.80 -11.50
N ALA A 614 -29.18 -6.28 -12.23
CA ALA A 614 -29.33 -7.34 -13.22
C ALA A 614 -28.94 -8.66 -12.59
#